data_AF-A0AAJ3EDU1-F1
#
_entry.id   AF-A0AAJ3EDU1-F1
#
_cell.length_a   1.000
_cell.length_b   1.000
_cell.length_c   1.000
_cell.angle_alpha   90.00
_cell.angle_beta   90.00
_cell.angle_gamma   90.00
#
_symmetry.space_group_name_H-M   'P 1'
#
loop_
_entity.id
_entity.type
_entity.pdbx_description
1 polymer ?
#
loop_
_entity_poly.entity_id
_entity_poly.type
_entity_poly.pdbx_seq_one_letter_code
_entity_poly.pdbx_strand_id
1 'polypeptide(L)'
;MSNFNEKQQKINDAFGIGGVARAAGVSSEPLRCYQVGDCDWFAATSAEQALELMREVVGDDMWDPEDYEPELSSEELLDKRWVEEDEPGKDSGSLREWLAAATEPGWIGGTEP
;
A
#
# COMPACT_ATOMS: atom_id res chain seq x y z
N MET A 1 -8.55 -8.51 -16.23
CA MET A 1 -8.98 -8.83 -14.85
C MET A 1 -7.85 -9.57 -14.15
N SER A 2 -6.67 -8.94 -14.02
CA SER A 2 -5.46 -9.56 -13.45
C SER A 2 -4.58 -8.57 -12.67
N ASN A 3 -5.04 -7.32 -12.48
CA ASN A 3 -4.19 -6.24 -11.99
C ASN A 3 -3.84 -6.35 -10.50
N PHE A 4 -4.71 -6.84 -9.62
CA PHE A 4 -4.41 -6.84 -8.18
C PHE A 4 -3.22 -7.76 -7.83
N ASN A 5 -3.29 -9.03 -8.24
CA ASN A 5 -2.25 -9.99 -7.92
C ASN A 5 -0.96 -9.75 -8.72
N GLU A 6 -1.04 -9.23 -9.96
CA GLU A 6 0.14 -8.86 -10.74
C GLU A 6 0.79 -7.58 -10.21
N LYS A 7 0.01 -6.57 -9.79
CA LYS A 7 0.54 -5.36 -9.13
C LYS A 7 1.12 -5.72 -7.76
N GLN A 8 0.48 -6.61 -6.99
CA GLN A 8 1.03 -7.19 -5.74
C GLN A 8 2.32 -7.91 -6.01
N GLN A 9 2.34 -8.83 -6.98
CA GLN A 9 3.54 -9.59 -7.31
C GLN A 9 4.65 -8.65 -7.79
N LYS A 10 4.36 -7.68 -8.66
CA LYS A 10 5.35 -6.76 -9.22
C LYS A 10 5.87 -5.76 -8.19
N ILE A 11 5.06 -5.36 -7.23
CA ILE A 11 5.50 -4.58 -6.07
C ILE A 11 6.29 -5.48 -5.12
N ASN A 12 5.83 -6.68 -4.83
CA ASN A 12 6.60 -7.65 -4.04
C ASN A 12 7.92 -8.04 -4.71
N ASP A 13 8.03 -7.98 -6.04
CA ASP A 13 9.25 -8.27 -6.82
C ASP A 13 10.16 -7.04 -6.94
N ALA A 14 9.58 -5.85 -7.14
CA ALA A 14 10.32 -4.58 -7.19
C ALA A 14 10.82 -4.14 -5.81
N PHE A 15 10.07 -4.45 -4.75
CA PHE A 15 10.35 -4.00 -3.39
C PHE A 15 10.82 -5.12 -2.47
N GLY A 16 10.55 -6.40 -2.79
CA GLY A 16 10.81 -7.53 -1.91
C GLY A 16 9.97 -7.44 -0.64
N ILE A 17 9.31 -8.52 -0.23
CA ILE A 17 8.66 -8.58 1.10
C ILE A 17 9.74 -8.68 2.23
N GLY A 18 10.85 -7.96 2.09
CA GLY A 18 12.03 -7.96 2.95
C GLY A 18 13.19 -7.09 2.43
N GLY A 19 12.93 -6.10 1.54
CA GLY A 19 13.98 -5.43 0.77
C GLY A 19 14.00 -3.89 0.76
N VAL A 20 12.92 -3.20 1.16
CA VAL A 20 12.87 -1.72 1.10
C VAL A 20 13.01 -1.03 2.44
N ALA A 21 14.12 -1.33 3.11
CA ALA A 21 14.65 -0.51 4.19
C ALA A 21 16.02 0.07 3.81
N ARG A 22 16.12 0.75 2.65
CA ARG A 22 17.36 1.47 2.30
C ARG A 22 17.27 3.00 2.19
N ALA A 23 16.09 3.60 2.38
CA ALA A 23 15.97 5.06 2.42
C ALA A 23 15.47 5.63 3.76
N ALA A 24 14.65 4.91 4.52
CA ALA A 24 14.28 5.33 5.87
C ALA A 24 15.18 4.62 6.87
N GLY A 25 15.87 5.39 7.72
CA GLY A 25 16.56 4.84 8.88
C GLY A 25 15.61 3.97 9.71
N VAL A 26 16.19 3.14 10.57
CA VAL A 26 15.46 2.35 11.57
C VAL A 26 14.75 3.30 12.54
N SER A 27 13.68 3.93 12.09
CA SER A 27 12.82 4.78 12.90
C SER A 27 11.81 3.84 13.53
N SER A 28 11.85 3.70 14.86
CA SER A 28 10.82 3.00 15.65
C SER A 28 9.43 3.65 15.59
N GLU A 29 9.12 4.35 14.50
CA GLU A 29 7.82 4.99 14.31
C GLU A 29 6.82 3.96 13.81
N PRO A 30 5.60 3.93 14.38
CA PRO A 30 4.58 2.98 13.95
C PRO A 30 4.21 3.25 12.50
N LEU A 31 4.22 2.20 11.68
CA LEU A 31 3.70 2.26 10.33
C LEU A 31 2.21 2.65 10.38
N ARG A 32 1.82 3.53 9.48
CA ARG A 32 0.44 3.98 9.29
C ARG A 32 0.01 3.64 7.88
N CYS A 33 -1.29 3.45 7.71
CA CYS A 33 -1.88 3.23 6.40
C CYS A 33 -2.20 4.58 5.78
N TYR A 34 -1.59 4.86 4.63
CA TYR A 34 -1.84 6.01 3.80
C TYR A 34 -2.53 5.52 2.52
N GLN A 35 -3.66 6.12 2.21
CA GLN A 35 -4.32 5.98 0.93
C GLN A 35 -3.68 6.95 -0.04
N VAL A 36 -3.23 6.48 -1.20
CA VAL A 36 -2.67 7.31 -2.27
C VAL A 36 -3.54 7.13 -3.50
N GLY A 37 -4.16 8.23 -3.95
CA GLY A 37 -5.20 8.18 -4.97
C GLY A 37 -6.48 7.49 -4.48
N ASP A 38 -7.34 7.06 -5.41
CA ASP A 38 -8.66 6.53 -5.05
C ASP A 38 -8.65 5.06 -4.58
N CYS A 39 -7.61 4.29 -4.92
CA CYS A 39 -7.68 2.82 -4.90
C CYS A 39 -6.44 2.13 -4.33
N ASP A 40 -5.42 2.85 -3.85
CA ASP A 40 -4.16 2.24 -3.38
C ASP A 40 -3.84 2.61 -1.93
N TRP A 41 -3.47 1.63 -1.11
CA TRP A 41 -3.10 1.78 0.30
C TRP A 41 -1.68 1.29 0.57
N PHE A 42 -0.90 2.17 1.19
CA PHE A 42 0.50 1.96 1.51
C PHE A 42 0.72 2.04 3.02
N ALA A 43 1.45 1.08 3.57
CA ALA A 43 2.06 1.19 4.88
C ALA A 43 3.29 2.08 4.77
N ALA A 44 3.30 3.20 5.48
CA ALA A 44 4.43 4.09 5.54
C ALA A 44 4.51 4.77 6.91
N THR A 45 5.67 5.31 7.27
CA THR A 45 5.79 6.14 8.49
C THR A 45 5.34 7.57 8.23
N SER A 46 5.23 7.99 6.96
CA SER A 46 4.86 9.35 6.56
C SER A 46 4.21 9.35 5.17
N ALA A 47 3.43 10.40 4.89
CA ALA A 47 2.71 10.57 3.63
C ALA A 47 3.66 10.69 2.42
N GLU A 48 4.79 11.38 2.60
CA GLU A 48 5.85 11.50 1.58
C GLU A 48 6.40 10.13 1.17
N GLN A 49 6.61 9.23 2.14
CA GLN A 49 7.09 7.89 1.87
C GLN A 49 6.04 7.04 1.13
N ALA A 50 4.76 7.22 1.44
CA ALA A 50 3.69 6.56 0.67
C ALA A 50 3.67 7.02 -0.80
N LEU A 51 3.93 8.31 -1.06
CA LEU A 51 4.07 8.83 -2.42
C LEU A 51 5.30 8.29 -3.14
N GLU A 52 6.45 8.20 -2.46
CA GLU A 52 7.66 7.61 -3.07
C GLU A 52 7.42 6.15 -3.49
N LEU A 53 6.75 5.37 -2.64
CA LEU A 53 6.34 4.01 -2.99
C LEU A 53 5.44 4.02 -4.22
N MET A 54 4.40 4.86 -4.26
CA MET A 54 3.50 4.96 -5.42
C MET A 54 4.23 5.42 -6.69
N ARG A 55 5.17 6.37 -6.60
CA ARG A 55 6.03 6.79 -7.72
C ARG A 55 6.78 5.62 -8.32
N GLU A 56 7.36 4.78 -7.48
CA GLU A 56 8.07 3.59 -7.91
C GLU A 56 7.13 2.54 -8.52
N VAL A 57 5.87 2.46 -8.05
CA VAL A 57 4.82 1.59 -8.65
C VAL A 57 4.37 2.08 -10.03
N VAL A 58 4.04 3.36 -10.14
CA VAL A 58 3.56 4.00 -11.38
C VAL A 58 4.69 4.10 -12.41
N GLY A 59 5.92 4.31 -11.93
CA GLY A 59 7.10 4.56 -12.73
C GLY A 59 7.33 6.05 -12.96
N ASP A 60 8.60 6.46 -12.91
CA ASP A 60 9.02 7.87 -12.97
C ASP A 60 8.52 8.63 -14.20
N ASP A 61 8.41 7.94 -15.34
CA ASP A 61 7.92 8.50 -16.61
C ASP A 61 6.43 8.91 -16.57
N MET A 62 5.64 8.31 -15.68
CA MET A 62 4.18 8.48 -15.57
C MET A 62 3.77 9.09 -14.22
N TRP A 63 4.74 9.44 -13.38
CA TRP A 63 4.51 9.94 -12.04
C TRP A 63 4.31 11.46 -12.03
N ASP A 64 3.16 11.88 -11.51
CA ASP A 64 2.89 13.30 -11.26
C ASP A 64 2.42 13.48 -9.80
N PRO A 65 3.21 14.12 -8.93
CA PRO A 65 2.86 14.26 -7.51
C PRO A 65 1.65 15.18 -7.28
N GLU A 66 1.23 15.96 -8.29
CA GLU A 66 0.01 16.77 -8.22
C GLU A 66 -1.27 15.94 -8.45
N ASP A 67 -1.17 14.77 -9.09
CA ASP A 67 -2.30 13.85 -9.33
C ASP A 67 -2.55 12.89 -8.16
N TYR A 68 -1.55 12.67 -7.31
CA TYR A 68 -1.64 11.73 -6.20
C TYR A 68 -1.53 12.46 -4.86
N GLU A 69 -2.63 12.58 -4.14
CA GLU A 69 -2.64 13.10 -2.77
C GLU A 69 -2.63 11.93 -1.76
N PRO A 70 -1.63 11.85 -0.86
CA PRO A 70 -1.57 10.82 0.16
C PRO A 70 -2.42 11.23 1.37
N GLU A 71 -3.52 10.54 1.60
CA GLU A 71 -4.41 10.77 2.73
C GLU A 71 -4.25 9.67 3.80
N LEU A 72 -4.28 10.05 5.07
CA LEU A 72 -4.25 9.05 6.14
C LEU A 72 -5.56 8.25 6.14
N SER A 73 -5.46 6.93 6.08
CA SER A 73 -6.64 6.07 6.11
C SER A 73 -7.37 6.18 7.45
N SER A 74 -8.69 6.33 7.37
CA SER A 74 -9.54 6.35 8.56
C SER A 74 -9.60 4.98 9.25
N GLU A 75 -9.78 4.97 10.57
CA GLU A 75 -9.91 3.72 11.35
C GLU A 75 -11.03 2.81 10.81
N GLU A 76 -12.12 3.39 10.30
CA GLU A 76 -13.21 2.63 9.68
C GLU A 76 -12.75 1.84 8.43
N LEU A 77 -11.88 2.42 7.60
CA LEU A 77 -11.31 1.73 6.44
C LEU A 77 -10.27 0.69 6.87
N LEU A 78 -9.52 0.98 7.93
CA LEU A 78 -8.54 0.08 8.51
C LEU A 78 -9.20 -1.21 9.03
N ASP A 79 -10.31 -1.09 9.75
CA ASP A 79 -11.07 -2.21 10.29
C ASP A 79 -12.09 -2.79 9.28
N LYS A 80 -12.25 -2.16 8.10
CA LYS A 80 -13.08 -2.70 7.01
C LYS A 80 -12.55 -4.06 6.58
N ARG A 81 -13.46 -5.04 6.47
CA ARG A 81 -13.13 -6.36 5.95
C ARG A 81 -13.15 -6.33 4.43
N TRP A 82 -12.00 -6.60 3.86
CA TRP A 82 -11.77 -6.72 2.43
C TRP A 82 -12.14 -8.14 2.00
N VAL A 83 -12.79 -8.24 0.85
CA VAL A 83 -13.15 -9.52 0.23
C VAL A 83 -12.34 -9.68 -1.04
N GLU A 84 -11.95 -10.91 -1.36
CA GLU A 84 -11.26 -11.19 -2.62
C GLU A 84 -12.22 -10.91 -3.78
N GLU A 85 -11.82 -10.04 -4.71
CA GLU A 85 -12.60 -9.78 -5.93
C GLU A 85 -12.75 -11.06 -6.80
N ASP A 86 -11.72 -11.92 -6.80
CA ASP A 86 -11.70 -13.19 -7.53
C ASP A 86 -12.63 -14.25 -6.89
N GLU A 87 -12.86 -14.16 -5.57
CA GLU A 87 -13.69 -15.09 -4.82
C GLU A 87 -14.70 -14.32 -3.96
N PRO A 88 -15.87 -13.93 -4.52
CA PRO A 88 -16.87 -13.17 -3.78
C PRO A 88 -17.33 -13.92 -2.53
N GLY A 89 -16.99 -13.37 -1.36
CA GLY A 89 -17.29 -13.94 -0.05
C GLY A 89 -16.09 -14.54 0.68
N LYS A 90 -14.92 -14.64 0.05
CA LYS A 90 -13.68 -14.97 0.73
C LYS A 90 -13.12 -13.71 1.40
N ASP A 91 -12.96 -13.78 2.71
CA ASP A 91 -12.31 -12.69 3.42
C ASP A 91 -10.83 -12.63 3.05
N SER A 92 -10.38 -11.47 2.62
CA SER A 92 -8.99 -11.20 2.28
C SER A 92 -8.23 -10.65 3.49
N GLY A 93 -8.96 -10.10 4.48
CA GLY A 93 -8.39 -9.51 5.69
C GLY A 93 -8.94 -8.11 5.93
N SER A 94 -8.19 -7.33 6.70
CA SER A 94 -8.41 -5.89 6.88
C SER A 94 -7.09 -5.16 6.66
N LEU A 95 -7.15 -3.89 6.25
CA LEU A 95 -5.95 -3.06 6.12
C LEU A 95 -5.18 -2.99 7.44
N ARG A 96 -5.88 -3.04 8.59
CA ARG A 96 -5.28 -3.12 9.92
C ARG A 96 -4.47 -4.40 10.14
N GLU A 97 -5.00 -5.55 9.73
CA GLU A 97 -4.28 -6.83 9.82
C GLU A 97 -3.06 -6.83 8.92
N TRP A 98 -3.17 -6.31 7.69
CA TRP A 98 -2.05 -6.22 6.76
C TRP A 98 -0.99 -5.21 7.23
N LEU A 99 -1.41 -4.06 7.77
CA LEU A 99 -0.50 -3.08 8.38
C LEU A 99 0.21 -3.64 9.62
N ALA A 100 -0.49 -4.43 10.44
CA ALA A 100 0.11 -5.08 11.61
C ALA A 100 1.06 -6.22 11.22
N ALA A 101 0.81 -6.89 10.09
CA ALA A 101 1.71 -7.87 9.51
C ALA A 101 2.91 -7.22 8.80
N ALA A 102 2.75 -6.01 8.28
CA ALA A 102 3.81 -5.22 7.67
C ALA A 102 4.81 -4.78 8.74
N THR A 103 6.04 -5.25 8.62
CA THR A 103 7.16 -4.80 9.47
C THR A 103 7.99 -3.70 8.81
N GLU A 104 7.73 -3.43 7.54
CA GLU A 104 8.45 -2.45 6.72
C GLU A 104 7.45 -1.65 5.87
N PRO A 105 7.80 -0.41 5.48
CA PRO A 105 6.99 0.38 4.56
C PRO A 105 6.81 -0.33 3.22
N GLY A 106 5.60 -0.33 2.69
CA GLY A 106 5.28 -1.01 1.44
C GLY A 106 3.80 -0.93 1.09
N TRP A 107 3.46 -1.32 -0.13
CA TRP A 107 2.06 -1.41 -0.54
C TRP A 107 1.37 -2.59 0.16
N ILE A 108 0.24 -2.35 0.82
CA ILE A 108 -0.47 -3.38 1.60
C ILE A 108 -1.81 -3.79 0.98
N GLY A 109 -2.38 -2.99 0.08
CA GLY A 109 -3.61 -3.36 -0.59
C GLY A 109 -4.13 -2.27 -1.52
N GLY A 110 -5.02 -2.64 -2.43
CA GLY A 110 -5.68 -1.73 -3.37
C GLY A 110 -6.75 -2.46 -4.16
N THR A 111 -7.87 -1.78 -4.45
CA THR A 111 -8.95 -2.32 -5.29
C THR A 111 -9.60 -1.16 -6.03
N GLU A 112 -10.01 -1.39 -7.26
CA GLU A 112 -11.05 -0.56 -7.89
C GLU A 112 -12.38 -0.86 -7.16
N PRO A 113 -13.16 0.15 -6.74
CA PRO A 113 -14.50 -0.06 -6.17
C PRO A 113 -15.52 -0.56 -7.20
#